data_AF-A0A4Y9RAA9-F1
#
_entry.id   AF-A0A4Y9RAA9-F1
#
_cell.length_a   1.000
_cell.length_b   1.000
_cell.length_c   1.000
_cell.angle_alpha   90.00
_cell.angle_beta   90.00
_cell.angle_gamma   90.00
#
_symmetry.space_group_name_H-M   'P 1'
#
loop_
_entity.id
_entity.type
_entity.pdbx_description
1 polymer ?
#
loop_
_entity_poly.entity_id
_entity_poly.type
_entity_poly.pdbx_seq_one_letter_code
_entity_poly.pdbx_strand_id
1 'polypeptide(L)'
;MSRPSFHLTDEQARLLVREMQGILAKHPRAGHGHRPFVRDFLRAVYQATGSTFSPAIYRRLLEIYAPDRRPSTDTLADEKKALDVELAREARAGRELDDATGIELAAVIERAVDHALDRHRAIPTRSPPQSDSIAVAQRDFLQQRLSDVETELSAARTQAVRAAVGLQAAEAARDALLTQLAGARDVAAAQLQRLGELTRELEATRTFAMRAIDGVRGETRAWQERCVFLEGELQRAKQHAEYFRQIAYQRGAAIPPDLRSESKK
;
A
#
# COMPACT_ATOMS: atom_id res chain seq x y z
N MET A 1 -7.80 24.86 -53.12
CA MET A 1 -7.23 24.15 -51.96
C MET A 1 -7.66 24.87 -50.68
N SER A 2 -8.86 24.59 -50.18
CA SER A 2 -9.41 25.23 -48.97
C SER A 2 -8.70 24.69 -47.73
N ARG A 3 -7.99 25.57 -47.01
CA ARG A 3 -7.40 25.24 -45.70
C ARG A 3 -8.52 25.06 -44.68
N PRO A 4 -8.44 24.05 -43.79
CA PRO A 4 -9.47 23.81 -42.77
C PRO A 4 -9.69 25.07 -41.93
N SER A 5 -10.95 25.40 -41.68
CA SER A 5 -11.35 26.52 -40.83
C SER A 5 -11.04 26.16 -39.38
N PHE A 6 -10.18 26.95 -38.77
CA PHE A 6 -9.92 26.84 -37.34
C PHE A 6 -11.15 27.37 -36.59
N HIS A 7 -11.84 26.49 -35.87
CA HIS A 7 -12.94 26.85 -34.99
C HIS A 7 -12.54 26.50 -33.55
N LEU A 8 -12.65 27.50 -32.67
CA LEU A 8 -12.60 27.25 -31.22
C LEU A 8 -13.82 26.40 -30.84
N THR A 9 -13.67 25.53 -29.85
CA THR A 9 -14.82 24.83 -29.28
C THR A 9 -15.78 25.84 -28.63
N ASP A 10 -17.08 25.53 -28.59
CA ASP A 10 -18.10 26.47 -28.09
C ASP A 10 -17.83 26.96 -26.66
N GLU A 11 -17.22 26.12 -25.81
CA GLU A 11 -16.82 26.51 -24.45
C GLU A 11 -15.66 27.50 -24.45
N GLN A 12 -14.63 27.27 -25.27
CA GLN A 12 -13.49 28.17 -25.42
C GLN A 12 -13.91 29.52 -26.01
N ALA A 13 -14.86 29.52 -26.95
CA ALA A 13 -15.43 30.73 -27.53
C ALA A 13 -16.19 31.56 -26.48
N ARG A 14 -16.98 30.93 -25.61
CA ARG A 14 -17.71 31.62 -24.53
C ARG A 14 -16.78 32.27 -23.51
N LEU A 15 -15.70 31.57 -23.12
CA LEU A 15 -14.68 32.11 -22.22
C LEU A 15 -13.95 33.29 -22.84
N LEU A 16 -13.56 33.17 -24.12
CA LEU A 16 -12.89 34.24 -24.84
C LEU A 16 -13.78 35.48 -24.98
N VAL A 17 -15.07 35.33 -25.29
CA VAL A 17 -16.02 36.46 -25.38
C VAL A 17 -16.16 37.20 -24.05
N ARG A 18 -16.21 36.46 -22.92
CA ARG A 18 -16.30 37.05 -21.58
C ARG A 18 -15.06 37.89 -21.25
N GLU A 19 -13.87 37.35 -21.47
CA GLU A 19 -12.61 38.05 -21.22
C GLU A 19 -12.41 39.23 -22.19
N MET A 20 -12.85 39.08 -23.44
CA MET A 20 -12.79 40.12 -24.47
C MET A 20 -13.55 41.39 -24.09
N GLN A 21 -14.71 41.27 -23.43
CA GLN A 21 -15.46 42.45 -22.96
C GLN A 21 -14.65 43.25 -21.93
N GLY A 22 -13.95 42.56 -21.02
CA GLY A 22 -13.06 43.19 -20.04
C GLY A 22 -11.83 43.85 -20.67
N ILE A 23 -11.24 43.22 -21.69
CA ILE A 23 -10.07 43.75 -22.40
C ILE A 23 -10.44 44.98 -23.24
N LEU A 24 -11.59 44.97 -23.91
CA LEU A 24 -12.08 46.10 -24.69
C LEU A 24 -12.40 47.33 -23.82
N ALA A 25 -12.93 47.11 -22.61
CA ALA A 25 -13.17 48.18 -21.65
C ALA A 25 -11.87 48.79 -21.09
N LYS A 26 -10.83 47.97 -20.89
CA LYS A 26 -9.51 48.41 -20.38
C LYS A 26 -8.70 49.22 -21.39
N HIS A 27 -8.87 48.98 -22.69
CA HIS A 27 -8.08 49.61 -23.75
C HIS A 27 -8.98 50.39 -24.73
N PRO A 28 -9.56 51.55 -24.36
CA PRO A 28 -10.39 52.35 -25.27
C PRO A 28 -9.59 52.82 -26.50
N ARG A 29 -10.26 52.95 -27.66
CA ARG A 29 -9.65 53.16 -29.00
C ARG A 29 -8.73 54.38 -29.14
N ALA A 30 -8.72 55.32 -28.19
CA ALA A 30 -8.06 56.61 -28.33
C ALA A 30 -6.54 56.61 -28.02
N GLY A 31 -5.95 55.51 -27.58
CA GLY A 31 -4.52 55.41 -27.30
C GLY A 31 -3.72 54.80 -28.45
N HIS A 32 -2.71 55.50 -28.95
CA HIS A 32 -1.76 54.96 -29.93
C HIS A 32 -0.99 53.77 -29.36
N GLY A 33 -1.47 52.56 -29.60
CA GLY A 33 -0.77 51.33 -29.26
C GLY A 33 -1.66 50.09 -29.36
N HIS A 34 -1.49 49.30 -30.41
CA HIS A 34 -2.15 47.99 -30.50
C HIS A 34 -1.47 46.92 -29.64
N ARG A 35 -0.22 47.15 -29.23
CA ARG A 35 0.59 46.22 -28.42
C ARG A 35 -0.04 45.80 -27.08
N PRO A 36 -0.46 46.72 -26.18
CA PRO A 36 -1.02 46.32 -24.89
C PRO A 36 -2.33 45.52 -25.05
N PHE A 37 -3.15 45.87 -26.04
CA PHE A 37 -4.34 45.10 -26.37
C PHE A 37 -4.01 43.72 -26.92
N VAL A 38 -3.05 43.63 -27.84
CA VAL A 38 -2.62 42.34 -28.43
C VAL A 38 -2.03 41.43 -27.37
N ARG A 39 -1.24 41.96 -26.43
CA ARG A 39 -0.69 41.20 -25.31
C ARG A 39 -1.78 40.58 -24.45
N ASP A 40 -2.77 41.38 -24.04
CA ASP A 40 -3.88 40.91 -23.20
C ASP A 40 -4.79 39.94 -23.97
N PHE A 41 -4.98 40.18 -25.28
CA PHE A 41 -5.72 39.28 -26.17
C PHE A 41 -5.04 37.91 -26.29
N LEU A 42 -3.74 37.87 -26.59
CA LEU A 42 -2.98 36.62 -26.71
C LEU A 42 -3.01 35.82 -25.41
N ARG A 43 -2.96 36.50 -24.26
CA ARG A 43 -3.07 35.88 -22.93
C ARG A 43 -4.46 35.30 -22.66
N ALA A 44 -5.52 36.02 -23.03
CA ALA A 44 -6.88 35.52 -22.90
C ALA A 44 -7.15 34.30 -23.81
N VAL A 45 -6.58 34.30 -25.03
CA VAL A 45 -6.66 33.12 -25.90
C VAL A 45 -5.92 31.94 -25.26
N TYR A 46 -4.71 32.15 -24.73
CA TYR A 46 -3.96 31.10 -24.03
C TYR A 46 -4.69 30.55 -22.80
N GLN A 47 -5.33 31.41 -22.00
CA GLN A 47 -6.13 30.98 -20.85
C GLN A 47 -7.36 30.15 -21.26
N ALA A 48 -7.99 30.49 -22.39
CA ALA A 48 -9.14 29.75 -22.89
C ALA A 48 -8.75 28.41 -23.53
N THR A 49 -7.61 28.33 -24.23
CA THR A 49 -7.25 27.15 -25.05
C THR A 49 -6.10 26.31 -24.51
N GLY A 50 -5.33 26.82 -23.54
CA GLY A 50 -4.12 26.20 -23.03
C GLY A 50 -2.97 26.08 -24.05
N SER A 51 -3.10 26.70 -25.24
CA SER A 51 -2.16 26.53 -26.36
C SER A 51 -1.85 27.86 -27.05
N THR A 52 -0.59 28.05 -27.46
CA THR A 52 -0.20 29.20 -28.28
C THR A 52 -0.28 28.86 -29.78
N PHE A 53 -0.91 29.74 -30.56
CA PHE A 53 -1.19 29.50 -31.99
C PHE A 53 -0.24 30.30 -32.91
N SER A 54 -0.37 30.11 -34.23
CA SER A 54 0.37 30.93 -35.20
C SER A 54 -0.24 32.34 -35.32
N PRO A 55 0.56 33.37 -35.66
CA PRO A 55 0.05 34.75 -35.85
C PRO A 55 -1.10 34.86 -36.87
N ALA A 56 -1.14 33.96 -37.87
CA ALA A 56 -2.21 33.88 -38.85
C ALA A 56 -3.56 33.42 -38.24
N ILE A 57 -3.53 32.54 -37.22
CA ILE A 57 -4.72 32.10 -36.49
C ILE A 57 -5.21 33.22 -35.57
N TYR A 58 -4.30 33.90 -34.87
CA TYR A 58 -4.67 35.05 -34.04
C TYR A 58 -5.29 36.19 -34.83
N ARG A 59 -4.83 36.45 -36.07
CA ARG A 59 -5.47 37.43 -36.95
C ARG A 59 -6.91 37.04 -37.29
N ARG A 60 -7.18 35.77 -37.61
CA ARG A 60 -8.53 35.28 -37.88
C ARG A 60 -9.44 35.37 -36.65
N LEU A 61 -8.90 35.08 -35.46
CA LEU A 61 -9.65 35.23 -34.21
C LEU A 61 -9.96 36.71 -33.92
N LEU A 62 -9.03 37.62 -34.19
CA LEU A 62 -9.27 39.06 -34.08
C LEU A 62 -10.33 39.54 -35.08
N GLU A 63 -10.34 39.02 -36.30
CA GLU A 63 -11.37 39.35 -37.31
C GLU A 63 -12.78 38.95 -36.85
N ILE A 64 -12.92 37.87 -36.07
CA ILE A 64 -14.20 37.37 -35.57
C ILE A 64 -14.64 38.11 -34.30
N TYR A 65 -13.74 38.31 -33.34
CA TYR A 65 -14.07 38.78 -31.99
C TYR A 65 -13.78 40.27 -31.74
N ALA A 66 -12.98 40.91 -32.60
CA ALA A 66 -12.64 42.33 -32.52
C ALA A 66 -12.37 42.91 -33.93
N PRO A 67 -13.36 42.93 -34.83
CA PRO A 67 -13.19 43.28 -36.25
C PRO A 67 -12.62 44.69 -36.48
N ASP A 68 -12.81 45.57 -35.49
CA ASP A 68 -12.38 46.96 -35.52
C ASP A 68 -10.89 47.16 -35.18
N ARG A 69 -10.15 46.10 -34.85
CA ARG A 69 -8.72 46.17 -34.53
C ARG A 69 -7.90 45.34 -35.52
N ARG A 70 -6.98 46.00 -36.23
CA ARG A 70 -6.13 45.37 -37.25
C ARG A 70 -4.64 45.56 -36.94
N PRO A 71 -4.09 44.84 -35.93
CA PRO A 71 -2.66 44.87 -35.68
C PRO A 71 -1.88 44.25 -36.86
N SER A 72 -0.66 44.74 -37.09
CA SER A 72 0.24 44.15 -38.08
C SER A 72 0.66 42.73 -37.68
N THR A 73 0.99 41.90 -38.67
CA THR A 73 1.47 40.51 -38.46
C THR A 73 2.72 40.49 -37.59
N ASP A 74 3.57 41.50 -37.76
CA ASP A 74 4.83 41.62 -37.04
C ASP A 74 4.59 41.94 -35.56
N THR A 75 3.60 42.80 -35.27
CA THR A 75 3.19 43.09 -33.88
C THR A 75 2.64 41.83 -33.19
N LEU A 76 1.88 41.00 -33.90
CA LEU A 76 1.38 39.73 -33.37
C LEU A 76 2.51 38.71 -33.16
N ALA A 77 3.51 38.69 -34.04
CA ALA A 77 4.64 37.79 -33.94
C ALA A 77 5.59 38.17 -32.79
N ASP A 78 5.83 39.47 -32.60
CA ASP A 78 6.67 40.00 -31.52
C ASP A 78 6.04 39.77 -30.15
N GLU A 79 4.74 40.08 -29.99
CA GLU A 79 4.02 39.84 -28.73
C GLU A 79 3.83 38.34 -28.45
N LYS A 80 3.68 37.50 -29.49
CA LYS A 80 3.70 36.04 -29.30
C LYS A 80 5.05 35.58 -28.76
N LYS A 81 6.17 36.04 -29.34
CA LYS A 81 7.51 35.69 -28.84
C LYS A 81 7.70 36.15 -27.40
N ALA A 82 7.21 37.35 -27.04
CA ALA A 82 7.24 37.83 -25.66
C ALA A 82 6.43 36.90 -24.73
N LEU A 83 5.22 36.50 -25.14
CA LEU A 83 4.38 35.58 -24.37
C LEU A 83 5.00 34.18 -24.24
N ASP A 84 5.60 33.64 -25.30
CA ASP A 84 6.28 32.33 -25.26
C ASP A 84 7.48 32.37 -24.29
N VAL A 85 8.21 33.50 -24.23
CA VAL A 85 9.31 33.71 -23.27
C VAL A 85 8.78 33.83 -21.83
N GLU A 86 7.65 34.51 -21.62
CA GLU A 86 6.99 34.60 -20.31
C GLU A 86 6.50 33.23 -19.83
N LEU A 87 5.79 32.47 -20.68
CA LEU A 87 5.31 31.13 -20.36
C LEU A 87 6.45 30.15 -20.10
N ALA A 88 7.57 30.25 -20.83
CA ALA A 88 8.75 29.44 -20.57
C ALA A 88 9.42 29.79 -19.22
N ARG A 89 9.33 31.05 -18.78
CA ARG A 89 9.81 31.46 -17.45
C ARG A 89 8.87 30.99 -16.34
N GLU A 90 7.55 31.09 -16.53
CA GLU A 90 6.55 30.58 -15.59
C GLU A 90 6.65 29.05 -15.44
N ALA A 91 6.84 28.31 -16.54
CA ALA A 91 7.03 26.87 -16.51
C ALA A 91 8.34 26.44 -15.82
N ARG A 92 9.40 27.26 -15.91
CA ARG A 92 10.66 27.03 -15.16
C ARG A 92 10.47 27.30 -13.67
N ALA A 93 9.82 28.41 -13.32
CA ALA A 93 9.50 28.74 -11.93
C ALA A 93 8.58 27.69 -11.28
N GLY A 94 7.64 27.11 -12.03
CA GLY A 94 6.79 26.01 -11.55
C GLY A 94 7.57 24.72 -11.27
N ARG A 95 8.53 24.36 -12.13
CA ARG A 95 9.40 23.19 -11.88
C ARG A 95 10.34 23.42 -10.69
N GLU A 96 10.88 24.62 -10.55
CA GLU A 96 11.68 25.01 -9.39
C GLU A 96 10.84 25.00 -8.09
N LEU A 97 9.52 25.20 -8.18
CA LEU A 97 8.59 25.09 -7.05
C LEU A 97 8.29 23.63 -6.68
N ASP A 98 8.15 22.74 -7.67
CA ASP A 98 7.89 21.32 -7.47
C ASP A 98 9.12 20.56 -6.94
N ASP A 99 10.34 21.01 -7.28
CA ASP A 99 11.60 20.40 -6.83
C ASP A 99 12.11 20.96 -5.48
N ALA A 100 11.57 22.08 -4.99
CA ALA A 100 12.05 22.75 -3.78
C ALA A 100 11.52 22.09 -2.48
N THR A 101 12.43 21.66 -1.61
CA THR A 101 12.07 21.22 -0.24
C THR A 101 12.17 22.37 0.76
N GLY A 102 11.08 22.58 1.52
CA GLY A 102 10.98 23.33 2.79
C GLY A 102 11.58 24.74 2.86
N ILE A 103 12.90 24.85 2.85
CA ILE A 103 13.66 26.10 3.03
C ILE A 103 13.80 26.86 1.70
N GLU A 104 13.92 26.16 0.58
CA GLU A 104 14.06 26.78 -0.75
C GLU A 104 12.74 27.37 -1.26
N LEU A 105 11.60 26.77 -0.84
CA LEU A 105 10.27 27.25 -1.19
C LEU A 105 9.99 28.65 -0.62
N ALA A 106 10.46 28.93 0.61
CA ALA A 106 10.33 30.25 1.23
C ALA A 106 11.05 31.33 0.41
N ALA A 107 12.28 31.05 -0.03
CA ALA A 107 13.08 31.98 -0.83
C ALA A 107 12.57 32.18 -2.27
N VAL A 108 11.84 31.20 -2.82
CA VAL A 108 11.16 31.32 -4.12
C VAL A 108 9.88 32.14 -4.00
N ILE A 109 9.09 31.92 -2.94
CA ILE A 109 7.88 32.70 -2.65
C ILE A 109 8.25 34.16 -2.39
N GLU A 110 9.30 34.43 -1.61
CA GLU A 110 9.76 35.78 -1.28
C GLU A 110 10.16 36.57 -2.56
N ARG A 111 10.92 35.94 -3.46
CA ARG A 111 11.27 36.53 -4.77
C ARG A 111 10.05 36.78 -5.66
N ALA A 112 9.05 35.88 -5.64
CA ALA A 112 7.83 36.05 -6.42
C ALA A 112 6.97 37.21 -5.88
N VAL A 113 6.91 37.37 -4.56
CA VAL A 113 6.20 38.46 -3.88
C VAL A 113 6.86 39.80 -4.14
N ASP A 114 8.19 39.90 -4.00
CA ASP A 114 8.94 41.13 -4.31
C ASP A 114 8.72 41.57 -5.75
N HIS A 115 8.72 40.62 -6.69
CA HIS A 115 8.51 40.92 -8.10
C HIS A 115 7.05 41.31 -8.44
N ALA A 116 6.08 40.89 -7.62
CA ALA A 116 4.70 41.35 -7.72
C ALA A 116 4.52 42.77 -7.15
N LEU A 117 5.20 43.08 -6.04
CA LEU A 117 5.18 44.39 -5.40
C LEU A 117 5.86 45.47 -6.27
N ASP A 118 6.98 45.15 -6.91
CA ASP A 118 7.68 46.08 -7.82
C ASP A 118 6.84 46.39 -9.06
N ARG A 119 6.10 45.41 -9.59
CA ARG A 119 5.13 45.63 -10.68
C ARG A 119 4.01 46.59 -10.29
N HIS A 120 3.57 46.56 -9.04
CA HIS A 120 2.55 47.49 -8.53
C HIS A 120 3.10 48.89 -8.25
N ARG A 121 4.36 49.01 -7.82
CA ARG A 121 5.04 50.31 -7.60
C ARG A 121 5.40 51.04 -8.89
N ALA A 122 5.60 50.33 -9.99
CA ALA A 122 5.96 50.91 -11.29
C ALA A 122 4.77 51.56 -12.03
N ILE A 123 3.54 51.49 -11.51
CA ILE A 123 2.37 52.15 -12.11
C ILE A 123 2.23 53.53 -11.43
N PRO A 124 2.52 54.65 -12.11
CA PRO A 124 2.37 55.97 -11.53
C PRO A 124 0.89 56.35 -11.54
N THR A 125 0.17 56.07 -10.45
CA THR A 125 -1.21 56.51 -10.26
C THR A 125 -1.24 57.94 -9.74
N ARG A 126 -1.37 58.89 -10.66
CA ARG A 126 -1.77 60.26 -10.34
C ARG A 126 -3.30 60.34 -10.36
N SER A 127 -3.95 60.21 -9.20
CA SER A 127 -5.41 60.40 -9.03
C SER A 127 -5.79 60.86 -7.61
N PRO A 128 -6.96 61.50 -7.42
CA PRO A 128 -7.25 62.49 -6.35
C PRO A 128 -7.78 61.86 -5.03
N PRO A 129 -7.92 62.61 -3.92
CA PRO A 129 -7.95 62.10 -2.53
C PRO A 129 -9.21 61.31 -2.07
N GLN A 130 -10.04 60.83 -3.00
CA GLN A 130 -11.13 59.88 -2.70
C GLN A 130 -10.71 58.41 -2.91
N SER A 131 -9.56 58.15 -3.53
CA SER A 131 -8.99 56.81 -3.72
C SER A 131 -8.47 56.16 -2.44
N ASP A 132 -8.19 56.96 -1.42
CA ASP A 132 -7.48 56.48 -0.23
C ASP A 132 -8.38 55.64 0.69
N SER A 133 -9.68 55.95 0.79
CA SER A 133 -10.60 55.14 1.62
C SER A 133 -10.90 53.78 1.00
N ILE A 134 -11.03 53.71 -0.33
CA ILE A 134 -11.26 52.45 -1.06
C ILE A 134 -9.97 51.62 -1.04
N ALA A 135 -8.80 52.25 -1.19
CA ALA A 135 -7.51 51.57 -1.09
C ALA A 135 -7.25 51.02 0.34
N VAL A 136 -7.64 51.76 1.38
CA VAL A 136 -7.57 51.31 2.78
C VAL A 136 -8.52 50.13 3.00
N ALA A 137 -9.78 50.21 2.56
CA ALA A 137 -10.73 49.10 2.70
C ALA A 137 -10.29 47.83 1.94
N GLN A 138 -9.69 47.99 0.75
CA GLN A 138 -9.12 46.87 0.00
C GLN A 138 -7.91 46.25 0.71
N ARG A 139 -7.05 47.09 1.29
CA ARG A 139 -5.92 46.64 2.10
C ARG A 139 -6.40 45.86 3.32
N ASP A 140 -7.37 46.38 4.06
CA ASP A 140 -7.92 45.74 5.26
C ASP A 140 -8.56 44.39 4.91
N PHE A 141 -9.33 44.33 3.81
CA PHE A 141 -9.91 43.07 3.32
C PHE A 141 -8.85 42.04 2.95
N LEU A 142 -7.78 42.44 2.25
CA LEU A 142 -6.70 41.53 1.88
C LEU A 142 -5.89 41.08 3.11
N GLN A 143 -5.69 41.96 4.09
CA GLN A 143 -5.03 41.61 5.36
C GLN A 143 -5.86 40.61 6.16
N GLN A 144 -7.18 40.81 6.26
CA GLN A 144 -8.06 39.87 6.93
C GLN A 144 -8.09 38.51 6.23
N ARG A 145 -8.17 38.51 4.90
CA ARG A 145 -8.15 37.27 4.13
C ARG A 145 -6.80 36.55 4.23
N LEU A 146 -5.70 37.28 4.35
CA LEU A 146 -4.37 36.72 4.60
C LEU A 146 -4.31 36.10 6.00
N SER A 147 -4.82 36.77 7.04
CA SER A 147 -4.86 36.19 8.38
C SER A 147 -5.75 34.95 8.45
N ASP A 148 -6.88 34.93 7.73
CA ASP A 148 -7.76 33.77 7.67
C ASP A 148 -7.02 32.57 7.06
N VAL A 149 -6.35 32.77 5.91
CA VAL A 149 -5.56 31.71 5.26
C VAL A 149 -4.39 31.23 6.13
N GLU A 150 -3.73 32.13 6.86
CA GLU A 150 -2.67 31.74 7.80
C GLU A 150 -3.19 30.86 8.94
N THR A 151 -4.37 31.20 9.48
CA THR A 151 -5.01 30.37 10.51
C THR A 151 -5.40 29.00 9.96
N GLU A 152 -6.00 28.94 8.76
CA GLU A 152 -6.35 27.69 8.09
C GLU A 152 -5.11 26.84 7.80
N LEU A 153 -4.02 27.45 7.34
CA LEU A 153 -2.76 26.76 7.06
C LEU A 153 -2.15 26.19 8.35
N SER A 154 -2.15 26.95 9.45
CA SER A 154 -1.65 26.47 10.74
C SER A 154 -2.48 25.30 11.29
N ALA A 155 -3.80 25.34 11.11
CA ALA A 155 -4.70 24.26 11.49
C ALA A 155 -4.46 23.01 10.64
N ALA A 156 -4.32 23.16 9.32
CA ALA A 156 -4.01 22.07 8.40
C ALA A 156 -2.64 21.43 8.72
N ARG A 157 -1.61 22.24 9.02
CA ARG A 157 -0.30 21.74 9.46
C ARG A 157 -0.41 20.93 10.75
N THR A 158 -1.19 21.40 11.72
CA THR A 158 -1.41 20.68 12.98
C THR A 158 -2.11 19.35 12.74
N GLN A 159 -3.11 19.31 11.86
CA GLN A 159 -3.80 18.08 11.48
C GLN A 159 -2.88 17.11 10.74
N ALA A 160 -2.06 17.60 9.80
CA ALA A 160 -1.09 16.79 9.07
C ALA A 160 -0.05 16.16 10.01
N VAL A 161 0.46 16.92 10.98
CA VAL A 161 1.38 16.40 12.00
C VAL A 161 0.70 15.32 12.85
N ARG A 162 -0.55 15.51 13.29
CA ARG A 162 -1.29 14.49 14.04
C ARG A 162 -1.51 13.22 13.23
N ALA A 163 -1.86 13.36 11.95
CA ALA A 163 -2.02 12.23 11.04
C ALA A 163 -0.70 11.48 10.80
N ALA A 164 0.41 12.20 10.62
CA ALA A 164 1.74 11.60 10.46
C ALA A 164 2.17 10.83 11.71
N VAL A 165 1.98 11.40 12.91
CA VAL A 165 2.24 10.70 14.18
C VAL A 165 1.34 9.48 14.33
N GLY A 166 0.06 9.59 13.96
CA GLY A 166 -0.87 8.46 13.96
C GLY A 166 -0.45 7.33 13.02
N LEU A 167 0.00 7.67 11.81
CA LEU A 167 0.52 6.71 10.84
C LEU A 167 1.78 6.00 11.38
N GLN A 168 2.73 6.76 11.93
CA GLN A 168 3.96 6.20 12.50
C GLN A 168 3.66 5.24 13.66
N ALA A 169 2.71 5.58 14.53
CA ALA A 169 2.28 4.71 15.62
C ALA A 169 1.60 3.43 15.10
N ALA A 170 0.78 3.54 14.06
CA ALA A 170 0.14 2.39 13.43
C ALA A 170 1.15 1.46 12.73
N GLU A 171 2.17 2.02 12.08
CA GLU A 171 3.27 1.26 11.47
C GLU A 171 4.09 0.52 12.53
N ALA A 172 4.46 1.18 13.63
CA ALA A 172 5.15 0.53 14.74
C ALA A 172 4.32 -0.60 15.36
N ALA A 173 3.01 -0.41 15.52
CA ALA A 173 2.10 -1.45 16.01
C ALA A 173 2.00 -2.63 15.03
N ARG A 174 1.91 -2.34 13.72
CA ARG A 174 1.93 -3.37 12.66
C ARG A 174 3.21 -4.20 12.74
N ASP A 175 4.37 -3.56 12.83
CA ASP A 175 5.66 -4.25 12.82
C ASP A 175 5.86 -5.12 14.08
N ALA A 176 5.38 -4.65 15.24
CA ALA A 176 5.32 -5.44 16.46
C ALA A 176 4.42 -6.68 16.30
N LEU A 177 3.23 -6.52 15.71
CA LEU A 177 2.32 -7.64 15.43
C LEU A 177 2.92 -8.64 14.44
N LEU A 178 3.64 -8.17 13.41
CA LEU A 178 4.33 -9.05 12.46
C LEU A 178 5.41 -9.89 13.15
N THR A 179 6.14 -9.29 14.08
CA THR A 179 7.17 -10.01 14.86
C THR A 179 6.54 -11.04 15.81
N GLN A 180 5.44 -10.67 16.48
CA GLN A 180 4.68 -11.62 17.32
C GLN A 180 4.12 -12.79 16.50
N LEU A 181 3.59 -12.51 15.32
CA LEU A 181 3.04 -13.51 14.43
C LEU A 181 4.12 -14.45 13.88
N ALA A 182 5.30 -13.93 13.54
CA ALA A 182 6.46 -14.75 13.18
C ALA A 182 6.86 -15.68 14.34
N GLY A 183 7.01 -15.15 15.56
CA GLY A 183 7.33 -15.95 16.74
C GLY A 183 6.28 -17.03 17.04
N ALA A 184 4.99 -16.71 16.90
CA ALA A 184 3.92 -17.68 17.08
C ALA A 184 3.96 -18.81 16.03
N ARG A 185 4.32 -18.49 14.78
CA ARG A 185 4.50 -19.50 13.72
C ARG A 185 5.66 -20.43 14.02
N ASP A 186 6.79 -19.90 14.49
CA ASP A 186 7.96 -20.70 14.84
C ASP A 186 7.66 -21.66 16.00
N VAL A 187 6.96 -21.17 17.03
CA VAL A 187 6.49 -22.01 18.15
C VAL A 187 5.54 -23.09 17.67
N ALA A 188 4.57 -22.77 16.81
CA ALA A 188 3.64 -23.75 16.26
C ALA A 188 4.38 -24.81 15.41
N ALA A 189 5.36 -24.42 14.62
CA ALA A 189 6.19 -25.34 13.84
C ALA A 189 6.99 -26.29 14.75
N ALA A 190 7.61 -25.77 15.81
CA ALA A 190 8.32 -26.58 16.79
C ALA A 190 7.39 -27.56 17.52
N GLN A 191 6.18 -27.13 17.88
CA GLN A 191 5.18 -28.02 18.49
C GLN A 191 4.74 -29.14 17.55
N LEU A 192 4.51 -28.84 16.26
CA LEU A 192 4.18 -29.86 15.26
C LEU A 192 5.31 -30.88 15.08
N GLN A 193 6.56 -30.43 15.06
CA GLN A 193 7.72 -31.33 15.02
C GLN A 193 7.75 -32.23 16.26
N ARG A 194 7.53 -31.66 17.45
CA ARG A 194 7.52 -32.41 18.71
C ARG A 194 6.40 -33.44 18.76
N LEU A 195 5.20 -33.10 18.26
CA LEU A 195 4.10 -34.05 18.14
C LEU A 195 4.44 -35.19 17.16
N GLY A 196 5.13 -34.89 16.07
CA GLY A 196 5.63 -35.90 15.14
C GLY A 196 6.62 -36.87 15.79
N GLU A 197 7.56 -36.36 16.59
CA GLU A 197 8.50 -37.19 17.36
C GLU A 197 7.77 -38.08 18.37
N LEU A 198 6.88 -37.52 19.19
CA LEU A 198 6.11 -38.27 20.18
C LEU A 198 5.24 -39.35 19.53
N THR A 199 4.70 -39.09 18.35
CA THR A 199 3.91 -40.09 17.60
C THR A 199 4.79 -41.26 17.19
N ARG A 200 6.01 -41.01 16.70
CA ARG A 200 6.97 -42.07 16.34
C ARG A 200 7.43 -42.86 17.58
N GLU A 201 7.68 -42.19 18.69
CA GLU A 201 8.01 -42.84 19.96
C GLU A 201 6.87 -43.75 20.44
N LEU A 202 5.62 -43.30 20.33
CA LEU A 202 4.44 -44.09 20.67
C LEU A 202 4.28 -45.32 19.76
N GLU A 203 4.50 -45.17 18.46
CA GLU A 203 4.50 -46.29 17.52
C GLU A 203 5.62 -47.31 17.82
N ALA A 204 6.81 -46.82 18.16
CA ALA A 204 7.95 -47.66 18.53
C ALA A 204 7.67 -48.45 19.81
N THR A 205 7.16 -47.79 20.86
CA THR A 205 6.78 -48.44 22.12
C THR A 205 5.66 -49.45 21.93
N ARG A 206 4.64 -49.13 21.12
CA ARG A 206 3.58 -50.09 20.76
C ARG A 206 4.16 -51.32 20.05
N THR A 207 5.05 -51.13 19.10
CA THR A 207 5.70 -52.22 18.35
C THR A 207 6.55 -53.09 19.27
N PHE A 208 7.31 -52.46 20.17
CA PHE A 208 8.10 -53.15 21.19
C PHE A 208 7.21 -53.99 22.12
N ALA A 209 6.13 -53.41 22.64
CA ALA A 209 5.20 -54.10 23.53
C ALA A 209 4.54 -55.31 22.84
N MET A 210 4.13 -55.17 21.58
CA MET A 210 3.57 -56.28 20.80
C MET A 210 4.58 -57.42 20.63
N ARG A 211 5.84 -57.11 20.28
CA ARG A 211 6.91 -58.11 20.15
C ARG A 211 7.21 -58.80 21.48
N ALA A 212 7.21 -58.06 22.58
CA ALA A 212 7.42 -58.63 23.91
C ALA A 212 6.28 -59.59 24.29
N ILE A 213 5.02 -59.21 24.03
CA ILE A 213 3.85 -60.07 24.26
C ILE A 213 3.95 -61.35 23.43
N ASP A 214 4.29 -61.24 22.14
CA ASP A 214 4.42 -62.40 21.27
C ASP A 214 5.59 -63.31 21.69
N GLY A 215 6.69 -62.74 22.19
CA GLY A 215 7.78 -63.49 22.80
C GLY A 215 7.32 -64.30 24.01
N VAL A 216 6.68 -63.67 24.99
CA VAL A 216 6.14 -64.35 26.19
C VAL A 216 5.12 -65.42 25.81
N ARG A 217 4.26 -65.16 24.84
CA ARG A 217 3.30 -66.16 24.33
C ARG A 217 4.02 -67.35 23.70
N GLY A 218 5.07 -67.12 22.91
CA GLY A 218 5.88 -68.17 22.30
C GLY A 218 6.55 -69.05 23.36
N GLU A 219 7.19 -68.42 24.35
CA GLU A 219 7.81 -69.13 25.49
C GLU A 219 6.78 -69.94 26.28
N THR A 220 5.60 -69.36 26.53
CA THR A 220 4.51 -70.05 27.25
C THR A 220 4.05 -71.30 26.50
N ARG A 221 3.87 -71.22 25.17
CA ARG A 221 3.52 -72.40 24.35
C ARG A 221 4.61 -73.46 24.39
N ALA A 222 5.88 -73.06 24.23
CA ALA A 222 7.00 -73.99 24.30
C ALA A 222 7.09 -74.70 25.66
N TRP A 223 6.81 -73.99 26.76
CA TRP A 223 6.71 -74.58 28.09
C TRP A 223 5.53 -75.55 28.21
N GLN A 224 4.35 -75.18 27.70
CA GLN A 224 3.18 -76.07 27.69
C GLN A 224 3.47 -77.37 26.92
N GLU A 225 4.08 -77.28 25.73
CA GLU A 225 4.48 -78.44 24.93
C GLU A 225 5.48 -79.34 25.69
N ARG A 226 6.46 -78.76 26.37
CA ARG A 226 7.41 -79.50 27.22
C ARG A 226 6.73 -80.18 28.39
N CYS A 227 5.81 -79.50 29.08
CA CYS A 227 5.05 -80.10 30.18
C CYS A 227 4.24 -81.30 29.70
N VAL A 228 3.50 -81.15 28.59
CA VAL A 228 2.72 -82.25 27.99
C VAL A 228 3.64 -83.42 27.59
N PHE A 229 4.81 -83.13 27.01
CA PHE A 229 5.79 -84.16 26.66
C PHE A 229 6.29 -84.93 27.90
N LEU A 230 6.71 -84.22 28.95
CA LEU A 230 7.22 -84.81 30.18
C LEU A 230 6.14 -85.60 30.94
N GLU A 231 4.90 -85.10 30.95
CA GLU A 231 3.74 -85.84 31.48
C GLU A 231 3.52 -87.14 30.72
N GLY A 232 3.67 -87.13 29.40
CA GLY A 232 3.61 -88.33 28.56
C GLY A 232 4.72 -89.34 28.89
N GLU A 233 5.96 -88.89 29.08
CA GLU A 233 7.07 -89.76 29.50
C GLU A 233 6.85 -90.35 30.89
N LEU A 234 6.38 -89.53 31.84
CA LEU A 234 6.06 -89.97 33.18
C LEU A 234 4.94 -91.02 33.18
N GLN A 235 3.93 -90.87 32.32
CA GLN A 235 2.86 -91.84 32.19
C GLN A 235 3.36 -93.17 31.59
N ARG A 236 4.25 -93.14 30.58
CA ARG A 236 4.90 -94.36 30.04
C ARG A 236 5.75 -95.04 31.10
N ALA A 237 6.53 -94.28 31.87
CA ALA A 237 7.34 -94.81 32.96
C ALA A 237 6.49 -95.49 34.05
N LYS A 238 5.35 -94.87 34.42
CA LYS A 238 4.37 -95.47 35.34
C LYS A 238 3.81 -96.79 34.80
N GLN A 239 3.39 -96.82 33.54
CA GLN A 239 2.89 -98.04 32.89
C GLN A 239 3.95 -99.16 32.87
N HIS A 240 5.21 -98.83 32.56
CA HIS A 240 6.32 -99.78 32.63
C HIS A 240 6.54 -100.31 34.05
N ALA A 241 6.52 -99.42 35.06
CA ALA A 241 6.67 -99.83 36.46
C ALA A 241 5.53 -100.75 36.91
N GLU A 242 4.29 -100.45 36.53
CA GLU A 242 3.13 -101.29 36.79
C GLU A 242 3.23 -102.66 36.11
N TYR A 243 3.66 -102.69 34.85
CA TYR A 243 3.91 -103.93 34.11
C TYR A 243 4.94 -104.83 34.81
N PHE A 244 6.10 -104.27 35.18
CA PHE A 244 7.13 -105.02 35.91
C PHE A 244 6.64 -105.48 37.28
N ARG A 245 5.86 -104.65 37.98
CA ARG A 245 5.24 -105.00 39.25
C ARG A 245 4.28 -106.19 39.11
N GLN A 246 3.46 -106.22 38.07
CA GLN A 246 2.57 -107.36 37.79
C GLN A 246 3.35 -108.65 37.51
N ILE A 247 4.41 -108.58 36.70
CA ILE A 247 5.29 -109.74 36.45
C ILE A 247 5.94 -110.24 37.75
N ALA A 248 6.42 -109.34 38.59
CA ALA A 248 7.04 -109.70 39.86
C ALA A 248 6.05 -110.46 40.77
N TYR A 249 4.80 -110.01 40.85
CA TYR A 249 3.75 -110.70 41.60
C TYR A 249 3.39 -112.06 41.02
N GLN A 250 3.29 -112.18 39.69
CA GLN A 250 3.06 -113.47 39.03
C GLN A 250 4.18 -114.48 39.34
N ARG A 251 5.42 -114.01 39.57
CA ARG A 251 6.57 -114.85 39.95
C ARG A 251 6.75 -115.03 41.46
N GLY A 252 5.76 -114.67 42.27
CA GLY A 252 5.72 -114.97 43.71
C GLY A 252 6.34 -113.91 44.62
N ALA A 253 6.63 -112.70 44.14
CA ALA A 253 7.07 -111.60 45.00
C ALA A 253 5.91 -111.14 45.93
N ALA A 254 6.21 -110.89 47.20
CA ALA A 254 5.20 -110.46 48.18
C ALA A 254 4.68 -109.03 47.89
N ILE A 255 3.35 -108.84 47.91
CA ILE A 255 2.71 -107.53 47.74
C ILE A 255 2.98 -106.65 48.96
N PRO A 256 3.61 -105.47 48.82
CA PRO A 256 3.84 -104.54 49.92
C PRO A 256 2.54 -104.15 50.64
N PRO A 257 2.54 -103.99 51.97
CA PRO A 257 1.35 -103.76 52.79
C PRO A 257 0.58 -102.49 52.42
N ASP A 258 1.27 -101.41 52.03
CA ASP A 258 0.69 -100.09 51.71
C ASP A 258 -0.24 -100.09 50.48
N LEU A 259 -0.14 -101.11 49.64
CA LEU A 259 -0.91 -101.24 48.40
C LEU A 259 -2.10 -102.21 48.53
N ARG A 260 -2.29 -102.78 49.72
CA ARG A 260 -3.42 -103.68 50.03
C ARG A 260 -4.66 -102.92 50.51
N SER A 261 -4.53 -101.62 50.82
CA SER A 261 -5.57 -100.83 51.50
C SER A 261 -6.46 -99.96 50.60
N GLU A 262 -6.16 -99.78 49.31
CA GLU A 262 -7.00 -98.95 48.43
C GLU A 262 -8.25 -99.66 47.87
N SER A 263 -8.47 -100.96 48.14
CA SER A 263 -9.62 -101.71 47.61
C SER A 263 -10.90 -101.67 48.45
N LYS A 264 -11.14 -100.60 49.23
CA LYS A 264 -12.43 -100.36 49.90
C LYS A 264 -12.80 -98.88 49.87
N LYS A 265 -13.43 -98.46 48.78
CA LYS A 265 -14.63 -97.61 48.72
C LYS A 265 -15.16 -97.55 47.30
#